data_AF-A0A1E8PX00-F1
#
_entry.id   AF-A0A1E8PX00-F1
#
_cell.length_a   1.000
_cell.length_b   1.000
_cell.length_c   1.000
_cell.angle_alpha   90.00
_cell.angle_beta   90.00
_cell.angle_gamma   90.00
#
_symmetry.space_group_name_H-M   'P 1'
#
loop_
_entity.id
_entity.type
_entity.pdbx_description
1 polymer ?
#
loop_
_entity_poly.entity_id
_entity_poly.type
_entity_poly.pdbx_seq_one_letter_code
_entity_poly.pdbx_strand_id
1 'polypeptide(L)'
;MAGPFPYPESPHPESAPHPPPPPFPPSGAPYGPPGGYGPQVPSPYPGALPPPVPYPKRSRRRPVLIGMGALAVVIVAAVVASLLLANRSDDDATGALTPDRAKTAIQDYLTALTEGDDETIARNASCGVFDEIKDRGSDMSLANLASDAFRRQYKTAQVTSIDKVVAWSPNQAQVLFTMQVQGARTQGGSAERQALAQILTQGDDVLVCSYLPRTGQF
;
A
#
# COMPACT_ATOMS: atom_id res chain seq x y z
N MET A 1 -21.66 36.06 -19.67
CA MET A 1 -20.81 36.59 -18.59
C MET A 1 -21.35 36.04 -17.28
N ALA A 2 -20.66 35.06 -16.70
CA ALA A 2 -21.00 34.48 -15.40
C ALA A 2 -20.11 35.16 -14.34
N GLY A 3 -20.72 35.67 -13.27
CA GLY A 3 -20.02 36.33 -12.17
C GLY A 3 -19.24 35.35 -11.29
N PRO A 4 -18.36 35.86 -10.40
CA PRO A 4 -17.48 35.02 -9.57
C PRO A 4 -18.27 34.23 -8.52
N PHE A 5 -17.94 32.95 -8.37
CA PHE A 5 -18.44 32.08 -7.31
C PHE A 5 -17.91 32.53 -5.94
N PRO A 6 -18.74 32.64 -4.88
CA PRO A 6 -18.25 32.91 -3.54
C PRO A 6 -17.61 31.65 -2.94
N TYR A 7 -16.40 31.80 -2.39
CA TYR A 7 -15.78 30.77 -1.57
C TYR A 7 -16.44 30.74 -0.17
N PRO A 8 -16.68 29.56 0.43
CA PRO A 8 -17.05 29.48 1.83
C PRO A 8 -15.85 29.83 2.72
N GLU A 9 -16.04 30.77 3.63
CA GLU A 9 -15.05 31.19 4.62
C GLU A 9 -14.82 30.06 5.64
N SER A 10 -13.59 29.56 5.71
CA SER A 10 -13.18 28.59 6.74
C SER A 10 -13.11 29.29 8.10
N PRO A 11 -13.76 28.78 9.16
CA PRO A 11 -13.59 29.33 10.50
C PRO A 11 -12.16 29.09 10.98
N HIS A 12 -11.47 30.16 11.36
CA HIS A 12 -10.21 30.07 12.09
C HIS A 12 -10.44 29.32 13.42
N PRO A 13 -9.60 28.32 13.78
CA PRO A 13 -9.68 27.74 15.10
C PRO A 13 -9.15 28.77 16.12
N GLU A 14 -10.08 29.33 16.88
CA GLU A 14 -9.81 30.06 18.11
C GLU A 14 -8.93 29.21 19.05
N SER A 15 -7.95 29.89 19.61
CA SER A 15 -7.00 29.44 20.61
C SER A 15 -7.64 28.68 21.77
N ALA A 16 -7.32 27.38 21.88
CA ALA A 16 -7.64 26.58 23.06
C ALA A 16 -6.65 26.86 24.21
N PRO A 17 -7.10 27.06 25.47
CA PRO A 17 -6.21 27.30 26.61
C PRO A 17 -5.36 26.07 26.95
N HIS A 18 -4.06 26.27 27.13
CA HIS A 18 -3.14 25.22 27.59
C HIS A 18 -3.38 24.87 29.08
N PRO A 19 -3.36 23.58 29.47
CA PRO A 19 -3.40 23.20 30.87
C PRO A 19 -2.06 23.52 31.58
N PRO A 20 -2.08 23.90 32.87
CA PRO A 20 -0.87 24.23 33.61
C PRO A 20 -0.01 22.99 33.91
N PRO A 21 1.32 23.14 34.02
CA PRO A 21 2.23 22.04 34.34
C PRO A 21 2.07 21.54 35.78
N PRO A 22 2.36 20.25 36.06
CA PRO A 22 2.25 19.68 37.39
C PRO A 22 3.31 20.24 38.36
N PRO A 23 2.99 20.35 39.67
CA PRO A 23 3.89 20.89 40.68
C PRO A 23 5.03 19.92 41.03
N PHE A 24 6.22 20.48 41.25
CA PHE A 24 7.40 19.78 41.75
C PHE A 24 7.20 19.29 43.21
N PRO A 25 7.77 18.13 43.60
CA PRO A 25 7.71 17.67 44.98
C PRO A 25 8.64 18.50 45.89
N PRO A 26 8.23 18.79 47.14
CA PRO A 26 9.00 19.59 48.07
C PRO A 26 10.18 18.79 48.65
N SER A 27 11.37 19.38 48.61
CA SER A 27 12.55 18.94 49.34
C SER A 27 12.57 19.56 50.74
N GLY A 28 12.49 18.73 51.78
CA GLY A 28 12.71 19.09 53.19
C GLY A 28 12.13 17.99 54.09
N ALA A 29 12.69 17.56 55.20
CA ALA A 29 13.84 17.93 56.05
C ALA A 29 14.02 16.72 57.05
N PRO A 30 14.60 16.82 58.27
CA PRO A 30 15.76 17.54 58.80
C PRO A 30 16.77 16.63 59.56
N TYR A 31 17.86 17.25 60.02
CA TYR A 31 18.95 16.79 60.89
C TYR A 31 18.56 16.08 62.21
N GLY A 32 19.46 15.21 62.71
CA GLY A 32 19.54 14.77 64.12
C GLY A 32 20.94 14.19 64.49
N PRO A 33 21.67 14.75 65.49
CA PRO A 33 23.06 14.38 65.82
C PRO A 33 23.18 13.62 67.18
N PRO A 34 24.36 13.52 67.83
CA PRO A 34 25.16 12.30 67.97
C PRO A 34 25.17 11.72 69.41
N GLY A 35 25.43 10.41 69.56
CA GLY A 35 25.69 9.80 70.86
C GLY A 35 25.91 8.31 70.72
N GLY A 36 26.78 7.63 71.45
CA GLY A 36 27.72 8.01 72.50
C GLY A 36 28.57 6.76 72.75
N TYR A 37 29.86 6.94 73.05
CA TYR A 37 30.76 5.83 73.38
C TYR A 37 30.39 5.28 74.76
N GLY A 38 30.19 3.96 74.84
CA GLY A 38 29.92 3.22 76.08
C GLY A 38 30.54 1.82 76.05
N PRO A 39 30.85 1.21 77.21
CA PRO A 39 32.04 0.38 77.42
C PRO A 39 31.90 -1.08 76.98
N GLN A 40 33.02 -1.68 76.56
CA GLN A 40 33.14 -3.09 76.20
C GLN A 40 32.96 -4.00 77.42
N VAL A 41 32.03 -4.95 77.32
CA VAL A 41 31.89 -6.10 78.23
C VAL A 41 32.31 -7.37 77.49
N PRO A 42 33.17 -8.25 78.05
CA PRO A 42 33.53 -9.50 77.39
C PRO A 42 32.37 -10.49 77.50
N SER A 43 31.86 -10.96 76.35
CA SER A 43 30.88 -12.04 76.29
C SER A 43 31.58 -13.40 76.46
N PRO A 44 31.17 -14.26 77.40
CA PRO A 44 31.70 -15.61 77.52
C PRO A 44 31.12 -16.47 76.39
N TYR A 45 32.02 -17.02 75.57
CA TYR A 45 31.73 -17.92 74.45
C TYR A 45 31.14 -19.25 74.96
N PRO A 46 29.98 -19.70 74.46
CA PRO A 46 29.59 -21.09 74.61
C PRO A 46 29.28 -21.73 73.25
N GLY A 47 30.01 -22.82 72.97
CA GLY A 47 29.37 -24.02 72.43
C GLY A 47 29.29 -24.17 70.91
N ALA A 48 29.92 -25.26 70.46
CA ALA A 48 29.63 -26.11 69.30
C ALA A 48 28.75 -25.53 68.17
N LEU A 49 29.33 -25.50 66.97
CA LEU A 49 28.59 -25.25 65.74
C LEU A 49 27.37 -26.19 65.62
N PRO A 50 26.19 -25.68 65.27
CA PRO A 50 25.04 -26.53 64.98
C PRO A 50 25.35 -27.44 63.78
N PRO A 51 24.82 -28.67 63.76
CA PRO A 51 25.05 -29.60 62.65
C PRO A 51 24.56 -28.97 61.33
N PRO A 52 25.27 -29.22 60.20
CA PRO A 52 24.89 -28.66 58.92
C PRO A 52 23.51 -29.15 58.50
N VAL A 53 22.58 -28.22 58.37
CA VAL A 53 21.23 -28.50 57.86
C VAL A 53 21.32 -28.69 56.33
N PRO A 54 20.79 -29.79 55.76
CA PRO A 54 20.82 -29.98 54.31
C PRO A 54 19.96 -28.94 53.61
N TYR A 55 20.59 -28.04 52.85
CA TYR A 55 19.90 -27.13 51.94
C TYR A 55 19.34 -27.94 50.75
N PRO A 56 18.06 -27.77 50.35
CA PRO A 56 17.54 -28.40 49.16
C PRO A 56 18.30 -27.88 47.92
N LYS A 57 18.86 -28.81 47.13
CA LYS A 57 19.54 -28.51 45.87
C LYS A 57 18.55 -27.77 44.95
N ARG A 58 18.85 -26.50 44.63
CA ARG A 58 18.05 -25.67 43.70
C ARG A 58 17.79 -26.47 42.43
N SER A 59 16.52 -26.76 42.16
CA SER A 59 16.17 -27.74 41.12
C SER A 59 16.69 -27.30 39.75
N ARG A 60 17.37 -28.22 39.07
CA ARG A 60 17.96 -28.08 37.73
C ARG A 60 16.95 -27.78 36.61
N ARG A 61 15.67 -27.59 36.96
CA ARG A 61 14.55 -27.37 36.03
C ARG A 61 14.32 -25.89 35.70
N ARG A 62 14.87 -24.96 36.49
CA ARG A 62 14.78 -23.51 36.21
C ARG A 62 15.37 -23.09 34.84
N PRO A 63 16.57 -23.56 34.39
CA PRO A 63 17.06 -23.20 33.07
C PRO A 63 16.25 -23.82 31.93
N VAL A 64 15.61 -24.97 32.15
CA VAL A 64 14.75 -25.63 31.14
C VAL A 64 13.45 -24.83 30.94
N LEU A 65 12.85 -24.35 32.04
CA LEU A 65 11.64 -23.51 31.97
C LEU A 65 11.91 -22.15 31.31
N ILE A 66 13.08 -21.55 31.59
CA ILE A 66 13.50 -20.29 30.96
C ILE A 66 13.79 -20.51 29.47
N GLY A 67 14.47 -21.61 29.11
CA GLY A 67 14.75 -21.96 27.72
C GLY A 67 13.48 -22.24 26.91
N MET A 68 12.49 -22.91 27.52
CA MET A 68 11.20 -23.19 26.88
C MET A 68 10.38 -21.90 26.67
N GLY A 69 10.41 -20.97 27.63
CA GLY A 69 9.80 -19.66 27.48
C GLY A 69 10.44 -18.84 26.35
N ALA A 70 11.77 -18.83 26.28
CA ALA A 70 12.49 -18.15 25.20
C ALA A 70 12.18 -18.74 23.81
N LEU A 71 12.14 -20.07 23.71
CA LEU A 71 11.78 -20.74 22.46
C LEU A 71 10.36 -20.41 22.01
N ALA A 72 9.39 -20.39 22.94
CA ALA A 72 8.01 -20.01 22.65
C ALA A 72 7.92 -18.57 22.12
N VAL A 73 8.67 -17.62 22.73
CA VAL A 73 8.71 -16.23 22.26
C VAL A 73 9.31 -16.12 20.86
N VAL A 74 10.39 -16.85 20.57
CA VAL A 74 11.00 -16.87 19.22
C VAL A 74 10.04 -17.44 18.18
N ILE A 75 9.31 -18.51 18.50
CA ILE A 75 8.32 -19.10 17.58
C ILE A 75 7.18 -18.11 17.32
N VAL A 76 6.65 -17.47 18.37
CA VAL A 76 5.59 -16.46 18.21
C VAL A 76 6.09 -15.27 17.39
N ALA A 77 7.30 -14.78 17.65
CA ALA A 77 7.89 -13.70 16.88
C ALA A 77 8.12 -14.09 15.41
N ALA A 78 8.54 -15.33 15.13
CA ALA A 78 8.70 -15.84 13.78
C ALA A 78 7.36 -15.98 13.05
N VAL A 79 6.30 -16.45 13.73
CA VAL A 79 4.94 -16.55 13.17
C VAL A 79 4.35 -15.17 12.90
N VAL A 80 4.53 -14.22 13.82
CA VAL A 80 4.10 -12.83 13.62
C VAL A 80 4.90 -12.19 12.48
N ALA A 81 6.21 -12.40 12.42
CA ALA A 81 7.04 -11.91 11.33
C ALA A 81 6.65 -12.55 9.99
N SER A 82 6.33 -13.84 9.95
CA SER A 82 5.87 -14.50 8.72
C SER A 82 4.49 -14.01 8.30
N LEU A 83 3.56 -13.75 9.23
CA LEU A 83 2.28 -13.10 8.93
C LEU A 83 2.47 -11.68 8.41
N LEU A 84 3.37 -10.89 9.00
CA LEU A 84 3.67 -9.53 8.54
C LEU A 84 4.40 -9.52 7.18
N LEU A 85 5.28 -10.49 6.92
CA LEU A 85 5.96 -10.65 5.63
C LEU A 85 5.02 -11.21 4.56
N ALA A 86 4.11 -12.11 4.91
CA ALA A 86 3.08 -12.62 4.00
C ALA A 86 2.10 -11.50 3.63
N ASN A 87 1.56 -10.76 4.61
CA ASN A 87 0.74 -9.58 4.34
C ASN A 87 1.46 -8.53 3.50
N ARG A 88 2.76 -8.28 3.76
CA ARG A 88 3.54 -7.35 2.95
C ARG A 88 3.81 -7.86 1.52
N SER A 89 3.83 -9.17 1.31
CA SER A 89 3.98 -9.77 -0.02
C SER A 89 2.65 -9.83 -0.77
N ASP A 90 1.53 -9.96 -0.07
CA ASP A 90 0.18 -9.92 -0.63
C ASP A 90 -0.27 -8.48 -0.96
N ASP A 91 0.20 -7.49 -0.19
CA ASP A 91 0.03 -6.06 -0.46
C ASP A 91 0.81 -5.60 -1.72
N ASP A 92 1.91 -6.28 -2.08
CA ASP A 92 2.72 -5.99 -3.27
C ASP A 92 2.32 -6.82 -4.51
N ALA A 93 1.54 -7.90 -4.36
CA ALA A 93 1.19 -8.82 -5.46
C ALA A 93 -0.23 -8.66 -6.03
N THR A 94 -1.14 -7.99 -5.32
CA THR A 94 -2.55 -7.87 -5.70
C THR A 94 -2.95 -6.39 -5.81
N GLY A 95 -2.83 -5.81 -7.01
CA GLY A 95 -3.46 -4.52 -7.35
C GLY A 95 -2.52 -3.34 -7.63
N ALA A 96 -1.20 -3.47 -7.43
CA ALA A 96 -0.27 -2.42 -7.80
C ALA A 96 -0.12 -2.31 -9.33
N LEU A 97 -0.38 -1.12 -9.88
CA LEU A 97 -0.22 -0.86 -11.30
C LEU A 97 1.28 -0.83 -11.67
N THR A 98 1.76 -1.88 -12.34
CA THR A 98 3.10 -1.93 -12.90
C THR A 98 3.09 -1.57 -14.39
N PRO A 99 4.22 -1.13 -14.97
CA PRO A 99 4.33 -0.90 -16.41
C PRO A 99 3.95 -2.13 -17.26
N ASP A 100 4.31 -3.33 -16.81
CA ASP A 100 4.00 -4.58 -17.54
C ASP A 100 2.50 -4.91 -17.50
N ARG A 101 1.84 -4.71 -16.35
CA ARG A 101 0.38 -4.84 -16.24
C ARG A 101 -0.34 -3.80 -17.08
N ALA A 102 0.13 -2.55 -17.05
CA ALA A 102 -0.39 -1.48 -17.91
C ALA A 102 -0.23 -1.83 -19.39
N LYS A 103 0.94 -2.32 -19.81
CA LYS A 103 1.20 -2.74 -21.19
C LYS A 103 0.25 -3.84 -21.64
N THR A 104 0.04 -4.85 -20.80
CA THR A 104 -0.86 -5.96 -21.09
C THR A 104 -2.30 -5.47 -21.23
N ALA A 105 -2.81 -4.73 -20.26
CA ALA A 105 -4.18 -4.17 -20.31
C ALA A 105 -4.42 -3.26 -21.51
N ILE A 106 -3.46 -2.39 -21.84
CA ILE A 106 -3.54 -1.53 -23.03
C ILE A 106 -3.53 -2.38 -24.30
N GLN A 107 -2.67 -3.40 -24.37
CA GLN A 107 -2.63 -4.30 -25.52
C GLN A 107 -3.95 -5.03 -25.71
N ASP A 108 -4.52 -5.60 -24.64
CA ASP A 108 -5.79 -6.32 -24.69
C ASP A 108 -6.94 -5.42 -25.15
N TYR A 109 -6.98 -4.17 -24.65
CA TYR A 109 -7.94 -3.17 -25.10
C TYR A 109 -7.77 -2.80 -26.58
N LEU A 110 -6.52 -2.60 -27.05
CA LEU A 110 -6.25 -2.32 -28.47
C LEU A 110 -6.59 -3.52 -29.37
N THR A 111 -6.36 -4.74 -28.90
CA THR A 111 -6.76 -5.97 -29.61
C THR A 111 -8.28 -6.04 -29.73
N ALA A 112 -9.02 -5.81 -28.63
CA ALA A 112 -10.48 -5.74 -28.64
C ALA A 112 -11.01 -4.71 -29.66
N LEU A 113 -10.38 -3.53 -29.73
CA LEU A 113 -10.69 -2.51 -30.76
C LEU A 113 -10.47 -3.01 -32.19
N THR A 114 -9.41 -3.78 -32.45
CA THR A 114 -9.14 -4.32 -33.80
C THR A 114 -10.04 -5.50 -34.18
N GLU A 115 -10.45 -6.30 -33.20
CA GLU A 115 -11.27 -7.49 -33.40
C GLU A 115 -12.78 -7.16 -33.40
N GLY A 116 -13.18 -6.02 -32.86
CA GLY A 116 -14.59 -5.63 -32.73
C GLY A 116 -15.28 -6.32 -31.56
N ASP A 117 -14.54 -6.52 -30.46
CA ASP A 117 -15.11 -7.01 -29.20
C ASP A 117 -15.74 -5.85 -28.42
N ASP A 118 -16.97 -5.51 -28.83
CA ASP A 118 -17.74 -4.39 -28.27
C ASP A 118 -17.96 -4.53 -26.76
N GLU A 119 -18.09 -5.74 -26.24
CA GLU A 119 -18.33 -5.98 -24.81
C GLU A 119 -17.07 -5.67 -24.00
N THR A 120 -15.90 -6.17 -24.42
CA THR A 120 -14.63 -5.86 -23.76
C THR A 120 -14.30 -4.37 -23.84
N ILE A 121 -14.57 -3.72 -24.98
CA ILE A 121 -14.38 -2.27 -25.13
C ILE A 121 -15.31 -1.51 -24.18
N ALA A 122 -16.59 -1.87 -24.12
CA ALA A 122 -17.57 -1.20 -23.25
C ALA A 122 -17.23 -1.39 -21.77
N ARG A 123 -16.79 -2.58 -21.35
CA ARG A 123 -16.30 -2.86 -19.99
C ARG A 123 -15.14 -1.94 -19.60
N ASN A 124 -14.16 -1.81 -20.49
CA ASN A 124 -13.01 -0.92 -20.28
C ASN A 124 -13.42 0.57 -20.24
N ALA A 125 -14.18 1.02 -21.24
CA ALA A 125 -14.62 2.42 -21.35
C ALA A 125 -15.54 2.87 -20.21
N SER A 126 -16.30 1.93 -19.63
CA SER A 126 -17.13 2.18 -18.44
C SER A 126 -16.35 2.23 -17.12
N CYS A 127 -15.03 1.96 -17.13
CA CYS A 127 -14.22 1.85 -15.92
C CYS A 127 -14.78 0.86 -14.88
N GLY A 128 -15.33 -0.27 -15.32
CA GLY A 128 -15.75 -1.36 -14.43
C GLY A 128 -17.19 -1.30 -13.94
N VAL A 129 -18.00 -0.33 -14.38
CA VAL A 129 -19.43 -0.28 -14.01
C VAL A 129 -20.35 -0.95 -15.03
N PHE A 130 -19.84 -1.37 -16.19
CA PHE A 130 -20.64 -1.95 -17.28
C PHE A 130 -21.57 -3.08 -16.83
N ASP A 131 -21.12 -3.96 -15.94
CA ASP A 131 -21.95 -5.08 -15.45
C ASP A 131 -23.13 -4.63 -14.58
N GLU A 132 -22.99 -3.50 -13.89
CA GLU A 132 -24.02 -2.96 -13.02
C GLU A 132 -25.03 -2.08 -13.80
N ILE A 133 -24.71 -1.71 -15.04
CA ILE A 133 -25.62 -0.94 -15.90
C ILE A 133 -26.76 -1.85 -16.37
N LYS A 134 -28.00 -1.39 -16.12
CA LYS A 134 -29.24 -2.09 -16.50
C LYS A 134 -29.50 -2.07 -18.01
N ASP A 135 -29.23 -0.94 -18.66
CA ASP A 135 -29.37 -0.78 -20.11
C ASP A 135 -28.00 -0.50 -20.73
N ARG A 136 -27.38 -1.55 -21.28
CA ARG A 136 -26.03 -1.53 -21.84
C ARG A 136 -26.02 -1.18 -23.34
N GLY A 137 -27.18 -0.97 -23.95
CA GLY A 137 -27.27 -0.78 -25.41
C GLY A 137 -26.53 0.46 -25.91
N SER A 138 -26.52 1.52 -25.11
CA SER A 138 -25.79 2.76 -25.41
C SER A 138 -24.28 2.55 -25.35
N ASP A 139 -23.79 1.83 -24.33
CA ASP A 139 -22.36 1.53 -24.15
C ASP A 139 -21.85 0.60 -25.26
N MET A 140 -22.62 -0.43 -25.62
CA MET A 140 -22.31 -1.33 -26.73
C MET A 140 -22.27 -0.59 -28.07
N SER A 141 -23.21 0.33 -28.30
CA SER A 141 -23.24 1.12 -29.54
C SER A 141 -22.04 2.08 -29.63
N LEU A 142 -21.63 2.66 -28.49
CA LEU A 142 -20.43 3.49 -28.40
C LEU A 142 -19.16 2.68 -28.61
N ALA A 143 -19.07 1.49 -28.02
CA ALA A 143 -17.96 0.57 -28.19
C ALA A 143 -17.79 0.14 -29.65
N ASN A 144 -18.90 -0.21 -30.31
CA ASN A 144 -18.90 -0.53 -31.74
C ASN A 144 -18.37 0.65 -32.56
N LEU A 145 -18.89 1.86 -32.34
CA LEU A 145 -18.41 3.06 -33.05
C LEU A 145 -16.91 3.30 -32.83
N ALA A 146 -16.42 3.08 -31.61
CA ALA A 146 -15.00 3.21 -31.28
C ALA A 146 -14.14 2.17 -32.01
N SER A 147 -14.56 0.89 -32.03
CA SER A 147 -13.90 -0.16 -32.81
C SER A 147 -13.91 0.17 -34.31
N ASP A 148 -15.06 0.58 -34.85
CA ASP A 148 -15.21 0.89 -36.27
C ASP A 148 -14.31 2.06 -36.68
N ALA A 149 -14.24 3.10 -35.85
CA ALA A 149 -13.33 4.23 -36.05
C ALA A 149 -11.86 3.80 -35.98
N PHE A 150 -11.50 2.94 -35.03
CA PHE A 150 -10.15 2.41 -34.87
C PHE A 150 -9.73 1.59 -36.09
N ARG A 151 -10.56 0.63 -36.50
CA ARG A 151 -10.32 -0.28 -37.64
C ARG A 151 -10.23 0.43 -38.98
N ARG A 152 -10.90 1.59 -39.12
CA ARG A 152 -10.74 2.48 -40.29
C ARG A 152 -9.36 3.14 -40.36
N GLN A 153 -8.69 3.30 -39.24
CA GLN A 153 -7.35 3.91 -39.17
C GLN A 153 -6.25 2.85 -39.15
N TYR A 154 -6.44 1.78 -38.38
CA TYR A 154 -5.42 0.78 -38.09
C TYR A 154 -5.95 -0.64 -38.29
N LYS A 155 -5.15 -1.48 -38.95
CA LYS A 155 -5.42 -2.91 -39.09
C LYS A 155 -4.94 -3.69 -37.86
N THR A 156 -3.80 -3.27 -37.31
CA THR A 156 -3.20 -3.84 -36.10
C THR A 156 -2.58 -2.72 -35.27
N ALA A 157 -2.54 -2.91 -33.95
CA ALA A 157 -1.83 -2.03 -33.03
C ALA A 157 -1.16 -2.87 -31.95
N GLN A 158 0.15 -2.69 -31.80
CA GLN A 158 0.97 -3.43 -30.85
C GLN A 158 1.70 -2.46 -29.93
N VAL A 159 1.50 -2.55 -28.62
CA VAL A 159 2.23 -1.75 -27.64
C VAL A 159 3.69 -2.21 -27.61
N THR A 160 4.61 -1.30 -27.91
CA THR A 160 6.05 -1.56 -27.93
C THR A 160 6.67 -1.22 -26.57
N SER A 161 6.38 -0.03 -26.03
CA SER A 161 6.89 0.45 -24.74
C SER A 161 5.86 1.22 -23.92
N ILE A 162 6.05 1.19 -22.60
CA ILE A 162 5.44 2.14 -21.68
C ILE A 162 6.48 3.21 -21.38
N ASP A 163 6.21 4.43 -21.82
CA ASP A 163 7.18 5.52 -21.78
C ASP A 163 7.12 6.26 -20.45
N LYS A 164 5.91 6.45 -19.91
CA LYS A 164 5.72 7.09 -18.60
C LYS A 164 4.41 6.66 -17.95
N VAL A 165 4.47 6.36 -16.66
CA VAL A 165 3.29 6.21 -15.79
C VAL A 165 3.24 7.40 -14.84
N VAL A 166 2.07 8.05 -14.77
CA VAL A 166 1.77 9.15 -13.84
C VAL A 166 0.54 8.75 -13.02
N ALA A 167 0.77 8.26 -11.81
CA ALA A 167 -0.29 7.95 -10.87
C ALA A 167 -0.78 9.24 -10.17
N TRP A 168 -2.10 9.41 -10.06
CA TRP A 168 -2.71 10.49 -9.25
C TRP A 168 -3.56 9.95 -8.11
N SER A 169 -3.82 8.65 -8.07
CA SER A 169 -4.39 7.93 -6.93
C SER A 169 -3.78 6.53 -6.84
N PRO A 170 -3.99 5.78 -5.74
CA PRO A 170 -3.46 4.42 -5.59
C PRO A 170 -3.90 3.48 -6.72
N ASN A 171 -5.08 3.71 -7.26
CA ASN A 171 -5.71 2.83 -8.25
C ASN A 171 -5.87 3.49 -9.62
N GLN A 172 -5.40 4.72 -9.81
CA GLN A 172 -5.58 5.44 -11.07
C GLN A 172 -4.27 6.05 -11.54
N ALA A 173 -4.00 5.87 -12.83
CA ALA A 173 -2.86 6.48 -13.48
C ALA A 173 -3.15 6.85 -14.92
N GLN A 174 -2.37 7.79 -15.43
CA GLN A 174 -2.25 8.06 -16.84
C GLN A 174 -0.93 7.49 -17.35
N VAL A 175 -1.02 6.77 -18.46
CA VAL A 175 0.10 6.06 -19.05
C VAL A 175 0.35 6.60 -20.45
N LEU A 176 1.54 7.14 -20.67
CA LEU A 176 2.08 7.40 -22.00
C LEU A 176 2.76 6.14 -22.49
N PHE A 177 2.37 5.70 -23.68
CA PHE A 177 2.92 4.51 -24.31
C PHE A 177 3.16 4.73 -25.79
N THR A 178 4.08 3.95 -26.31
CA THR A 178 4.39 3.87 -27.73
C THR A 178 3.87 2.55 -28.29
N MET A 179 3.32 2.60 -29.49
CA MET A 179 2.78 1.46 -30.20
C MET A 179 3.18 1.46 -31.67
N GLN A 180 3.40 0.26 -32.20
CA GLN A 180 3.53 0.00 -33.62
C GLN A 180 2.13 -0.21 -34.21
N VAL A 181 1.73 0.61 -35.18
CA VAL A 181 0.44 0.48 -35.88
C VAL A 181 0.64 0.17 -37.35
N GLN A 182 -0.24 -0.64 -37.91
CA GLN A 182 -0.33 -0.82 -39.37
C GLN A 182 -1.55 -0.05 -39.87
N GLY A 183 -1.35 0.91 -40.78
CA GLY A 183 -2.46 1.70 -41.33
C GLY A 183 -3.43 0.84 -42.14
N ALA A 184 -4.73 1.05 -41.98
CA ALA A 184 -5.75 0.28 -42.70
C ALA A 184 -5.76 0.54 -44.22
N ARG A 185 -5.30 1.72 -44.66
CA ARG A 185 -5.29 2.14 -46.09
C ARG A 185 -3.90 2.16 -46.73
N THR A 186 -2.83 2.09 -45.94
CA THR A 186 -1.45 2.19 -46.43
C THR A 186 -0.89 0.79 -46.63
N GLN A 187 -0.58 0.40 -47.87
CA GLN A 187 0.07 -0.89 -48.13
C GLN A 187 1.47 -0.90 -47.52
N GLY A 188 1.65 -1.65 -46.42
CA GLY A 188 2.94 -2.15 -45.95
C GLY A 188 3.73 -1.29 -44.97
N GLY A 189 3.28 -0.07 -44.65
CA GLY A 189 3.97 0.79 -43.68
C GLY A 189 3.48 0.56 -42.25
N SER A 190 4.29 -0.09 -41.41
CA SER A 190 4.13 0.06 -39.96
C SER A 190 4.65 1.42 -39.53
N ALA A 191 3.88 2.15 -38.72
CA ALA A 191 4.29 3.42 -38.15
C ALA A 191 4.33 3.31 -36.63
N GLU A 192 5.30 3.98 -36.02
CA GLU A 192 5.30 4.18 -34.57
C GLU A 192 4.36 5.35 -34.21
N ARG A 193 3.61 5.19 -33.13
CA ARG A 193 2.69 6.21 -32.61
C ARG A 193 2.70 6.21 -31.09
N GLN A 194 2.58 7.40 -30.53
CA GLN A 194 2.34 7.56 -29.10
C GLN A 194 0.85 7.74 -28.80
N ALA A 195 0.45 7.31 -27.62
CA ALA A 195 -0.89 7.51 -27.11
C ALA A 195 -0.89 7.60 -25.59
N LEU A 196 -1.97 8.18 -25.06
CA LEU A 196 -2.24 8.22 -23.63
C LEU A 196 -3.40 7.28 -23.32
N ALA A 197 -3.22 6.44 -22.31
CA ALA A 197 -4.29 5.67 -21.69
C ALA A 197 -4.54 6.20 -20.28
N GLN A 198 -5.80 6.30 -19.88
CA GLN A 198 -6.17 6.41 -18.48
C GLN A 198 -6.55 5.02 -17.97
N ILE A 199 -5.91 4.62 -16.88
CA ILE A 199 -6.03 3.28 -16.32
C ILE A 199 -6.65 3.36 -14.94
N LEU A 200 -7.55 2.43 -14.65
CA LEU A 200 -8.08 2.15 -13.32
C LEU A 200 -7.74 0.71 -12.94
N THR A 201 -7.18 0.50 -11.75
CA THR A 201 -7.02 -0.83 -11.16
C THR A 201 -8.16 -1.11 -10.18
N GLN A 202 -8.78 -2.28 -10.30
CA GLN A 202 -9.88 -2.71 -9.44
C GLN A 202 -9.71 -4.19 -9.10
N GLY A 203 -9.26 -4.49 -7.88
CA GLY A 203 -8.86 -5.84 -7.53
C GLY A 203 -7.70 -6.30 -8.42
N ASP A 204 -7.91 -7.38 -9.17
CA ASP A 204 -6.95 -7.90 -10.14
C ASP A 204 -7.08 -7.30 -11.55
N ASP A 205 -8.17 -6.59 -11.81
CA ASP A 205 -8.45 -6.03 -13.13
C ASP A 205 -7.72 -4.71 -13.34
N VAL A 206 -7.20 -4.52 -14.55
CA VAL A 206 -6.58 -3.29 -15.01
C VAL A 206 -7.34 -2.81 -16.24
N LEU A 207 -8.14 -1.76 -16.06
CA LEU A 207 -9.11 -1.29 -17.05
C LEU A 207 -8.61 -0.02 -17.75
N VAL A 208 -8.76 0.03 -19.07
CA VAL A 208 -8.46 1.21 -19.89
C VAL A 208 -9.72 2.08 -20.02
N CYS A 209 -9.86 3.01 -19.08
CA CYS A 209 -10.96 3.95 -18.99
C CYS A 209 -11.04 4.94 -20.15
N SER A 210 -9.89 5.36 -20.68
CA SER A 210 -9.85 6.22 -21.87
C SER A 210 -8.59 5.98 -22.66
N TYR A 211 -8.69 6.20 -23.97
CA TYR A 211 -7.60 6.09 -24.91
C TYR A 211 -7.59 7.30 -25.83
N LEU A 212 -6.46 7.99 -25.88
CA LEU A 212 -6.26 9.20 -26.66
C LEU A 212 -5.00 9.05 -27.53
N PRO A 213 -5.15 8.79 -28.84
CA PRO A 213 -4.00 8.76 -29.74
C PRO A 213 -3.37 10.14 -29.83
N ARG A 214 -2.04 10.22 -29.78
CA ARG A 214 -1.30 11.45 -30.10
C ARG A 214 -0.96 11.41 -31.58
N THR A 215 -1.71 12.19 -32.36
CA THR A 215 -1.42 12.39 -33.78
C THR A 215 -0.31 13.42 -33.92
N GLY A 216 0.94 12.96 -33.81
CA GLY A 216 2.15 13.73 -34.08
C GLY A 216 3.20 12.77 -34.64
N GLN A 217 3.84 13.16 -35.73
CA GLN A 217 5.00 12.45 -36.26
C GLN A 217 6.21 12.90 -35.44
N PHE A 218 7.00 11.98 -34.93
CA PHE A 218 8.30 12.29 -34.32
C PHE A 218 9.41 11.87 -35.28
#